data_AF-A0A2E9VS47-F1
#
_entry.id   AF-A0A2E9VS47-F1
#
_cell.length_a   1.000
_cell.length_b   1.000
_cell.length_c   1.000
_cell.angle_alpha   90.00
_cell.angle_beta   90.00
_cell.angle_gamma   90.00
#
_symmetry.space_group_name_H-M   'P 1'
#
loop_
_entity.id
_entity.type
_entity.pdbx_description
1 polymer ?
#
loop_
_entity_poly.entity_id
_entity_poly.type
_entity_poly.pdbx_seq_one_letter_code
_entity_poly.pdbx_strand_id
1 'polypeptide(L)'
;MNDDFEKVHEFKFHWLNQNGQPTSMFRKKGSIEGETITLEESKIPIAAIFQTLIRDKTMVITIATVDPANPYTSLLLQLPSVKVANELKTSIDIIRSAIWAKQHREDLQKKGLGHTFRAGQCPHCDAVLILSDMPETPQLYCHFCDSLSTVDPTLEPIRQEKDLRICEECGMYSKPQKFTIFYFYFLLVVYGFWQKSTWRCPPCMRGDAWKMVFGNLLFVLGFPWAVYQLFRSYGGASVGGVYRGLDTGNIRARKGNLTGALENYREILSKVPVSAGVKYNLGIALLAQKNPKQAAESFELALADCSNYAPAYGQLVALYEQLGETEKQKSLQAMWEAEEEENMPEVAV
;
A
#
# COMPACT_ATOMS: atom_id res chain seq x y z
N MET A 1 14.16 -17.40 -15.64
CA MET A 1 13.12 -17.96 -14.77
C MET A 1 13.84 -18.86 -13.79
N ASN A 2 14.02 -18.38 -12.55
CA ASN A 2 14.84 -19.05 -11.55
C ASN A 2 14.17 -20.34 -11.05
N ASP A 3 14.99 -21.37 -10.88
CA ASP A 3 14.76 -22.62 -10.13
C ASP A 3 14.34 -22.43 -8.65
N ASP A 4 13.97 -21.22 -8.21
CA ASP A 4 13.74 -20.92 -6.78
C ASP A 4 12.34 -21.33 -6.27
N PHE A 5 11.42 -21.75 -7.14
CA PHE A 5 10.07 -22.18 -6.72
C PHE A 5 10.04 -23.61 -6.11
N GLU A 6 11.14 -24.36 -6.15
CA GLU A 6 11.22 -25.71 -5.53
C GLU A 6 11.46 -25.69 -4.01
N LYS A 7 11.75 -24.53 -3.41
CA LYS A 7 12.02 -24.45 -1.96
C LYS A 7 10.71 -24.49 -1.17
N VAL A 8 10.49 -25.57 -0.42
CA VAL A 8 9.40 -25.67 0.55
C VAL A 8 9.59 -24.66 1.69
N HIS A 9 8.65 -23.72 1.84
CA HIS A 9 8.65 -22.74 2.92
C HIS A 9 7.64 -23.12 3.98
N GLU A 10 8.09 -23.67 5.10
CA GLU A 10 7.22 -24.06 6.21
C GLU A 10 6.96 -22.90 7.19
N PHE A 11 5.73 -22.80 7.67
CA PHE A 11 5.34 -21.85 8.71
C PHE A 11 4.29 -22.43 9.65
N LYS A 12 4.07 -21.72 10.76
CA LYS A 12 3.05 -22.06 11.77
C LYS A 12 2.02 -20.94 11.87
N PHE A 13 0.76 -21.26 12.12
CA PHE A 13 -0.29 -20.26 12.26
C PHE A 13 -1.40 -20.71 13.21
N HIS A 14 -2.29 -19.80 13.62
CA HIS A 14 -3.60 -20.14 14.18
C HIS A 14 -4.69 -19.66 13.25
N TRP A 15 -5.74 -20.46 13.07
CA TRP A 15 -6.99 -19.97 12.52
C TRP A 15 -7.62 -18.95 13.45
N LEU A 16 -8.19 -17.90 12.88
CA LEU A 16 -8.98 -16.92 13.62
C LEU A 16 -10.46 -17.05 13.23
N ASN A 17 -11.34 -16.86 14.21
CA ASN A 17 -12.75 -16.65 13.93
C ASN A 17 -13.00 -15.21 13.42
N GLN A 18 -14.25 -14.90 13.06
CA GLN A 18 -14.64 -13.55 12.61
C GLN A 18 -14.40 -12.46 13.65
N ASN A 19 -14.29 -12.82 14.93
CA ASN A 19 -13.97 -11.91 16.03
C ASN A 19 -12.44 -11.73 16.23
N GLY A 20 -11.61 -12.31 15.37
CA GLY A 20 -10.15 -12.21 15.44
C GLY A 20 -9.49 -13.03 16.56
N GLN A 21 -10.20 -14.00 17.15
CA GLN A 21 -9.71 -14.86 18.23
C GLN A 21 -9.24 -16.21 17.68
N PRO A 22 -8.13 -16.78 18.19
CA PRO A 22 -7.67 -18.11 17.83
C PRO A 22 -8.75 -19.18 18.06
N THR A 23 -8.99 -20.03 17.07
CA THR A 23 -9.98 -21.14 17.18
C THR A 23 -9.40 -22.35 17.91
N SER A 24 -8.08 -22.43 18.08
CA SER A 24 -7.41 -23.56 18.74
C SER A 24 -6.22 -23.09 19.59
N MET A 25 -5.87 -23.91 20.59
CA MET A 25 -4.75 -23.64 21.51
C MET A 25 -3.38 -23.88 20.86
N PHE A 26 -3.30 -24.79 19.90
CA PHE A 26 -2.05 -25.17 19.24
C PHE A 26 -1.96 -24.55 17.85
N ARG A 27 -0.75 -24.14 17.47
CA ARG A 27 -0.48 -23.70 16.11
C ARG A 27 -0.60 -24.86 15.14
N LYS A 28 -1.23 -24.56 14.01
CA LYS A 28 -1.31 -25.40 12.83
C LYS A 28 -0.07 -25.21 11.95
N LYS A 29 0.17 -26.16 11.05
CA LYS A 29 1.27 -26.11 10.08
C LYS A 29 0.75 -25.65 8.73
N GLY A 30 1.52 -24.79 8.07
CA GLY A 30 1.32 -24.45 6.66
C GLY A 30 2.64 -24.53 5.91
N SER A 31 2.55 -24.68 4.60
CA SER A 31 3.72 -24.68 3.72
C SER A 31 3.38 -24.03 2.38
N ILE A 32 4.38 -23.46 1.73
CA ILE A 32 4.32 -23.11 0.31
C ILE A 32 5.27 -24.04 -0.42
N GLU A 33 4.76 -24.68 -1.47
CA GLU A 33 5.51 -25.57 -2.36
C GLU A 33 5.09 -25.25 -3.81
N GLY A 34 6.03 -24.72 -4.60
CA GLY A 34 5.75 -24.23 -5.95
C GLY A 34 4.64 -23.20 -5.96
N GLU A 35 3.57 -23.49 -6.71
CA GLU A 35 2.42 -22.62 -6.91
C GLU A 35 1.25 -22.90 -5.95
N THR A 36 1.46 -23.71 -4.91
CA THR A 36 0.42 -24.10 -3.96
C THR A 36 0.79 -23.70 -2.53
N ILE A 37 -0.18 -23.11 -1.82
CA ILE A 37 -0.11 -22.95 -0.37
C ILE A 37 -0.95 -24.03 0.30
N THR A 38 -0.35 -24.76 1.23
CA THR A 38 -1.03 -25.76 2.05
C THR A 38 -1.27 -25.18 3.44
N LEU A 39 -2.52 -25.19 3.90
CA LEU A 39 -2.94 -24.78 5.23
C LEU A 39 -3.60 -25.97 5.92
N GLU A 40 -2.88 -26.64 6.82
CA GLU A 40 -3.24 -27.97 7.34
C GLU A 40 -3.41 -29.01 6.23
N GLU A 41 -4.65 -29.36 5.89
CA GLU A 41 -5.01 -30.34 4.85
C GLU A 41 -5.51 -29.66 3.57
N SER A 42 -5.83 -28.36 3.65
CA SER A 42 -6.35 -27.60 2.52
C SER A 42 -5.21 -27.12 1.62
N LYS A 43 -5.20 -27.60 0.37
CA LYS A 43 -4.29 -27.14 -0.68
C LYS A 43 -4.99 -26.08 -1.51
N ILE A 44 -4.40 -24.89 -1.57
CA ILE A 44 -4.95 -23.73 -2.26
C ILE A 44 -3.95 -23.32 -3.35
N PRO A 45 -4.36 -23.31 -4.63
CA PRO A 45 -3.55 -22.72 -5.68
C PRO A 45 -3.31 -21.24 -5.39
N ILE A 46 -2.05 -20.79 -5.40
CA ILE A 46 -1.71 -19.38 -5.15
C ILE A 46 -2.33 -18.47 -6.21
N ALA A 47 -2.50 -18.99 -7.43
CA ALA A 47 -3.21 -18.33 -8.53
C ALA A 47 -4.64 -17.89 -8.16
N ALA A 48 -5.30 -18.61 -7.24
CA ALA A 48 -6.68 -18.33 -6.81
C ALA A 48 -6.79 -17.30 -5.67
N ILE A 49 -5.65 -16.88 -5.11
CA ILE A 49 -5.62 -15.87 -4.04
C ILE A 49 -5.78 -14.50 -4.67
N PHE A 50 -6.98 -13.91 -4.58
CA PHE A 50 -7.23 -12.55 -5.05
C PHE A 50 -6.40 -11.50 -4.28
N GLN A 51 -6.38 -11.57 -2.94
CA GLN A 51 -5.68 -10.58 -2.13
C GLN A 51 -5.10 -11.18 -0.86
N THR A 52 -3.91 -10.71 -0.47
CA THR A 52 -3.35 -10.97 0.86
C THR A 52 -3.14 -9.66 1.59
N LEU A 53 -3.78 -9.50 2.75
CA LEU A 53 -3.64 -8.33 3.62
C LEU A 53 -3.02 -8.74 4.95
N ILE A 54 -2.13 -7.89 5.49
CA ILE A 54 -1.53 -8.12 6.79
C ILE A 54 -1.73 -6.92 7.71
N ARG A 55 -1.98 -7.20 8.99
CA ARG A 55 -1.96 -6.21 10.06
C ARG A 55 -1.28 -6.79 11.28
N ASP A 56 -0.10 -6.25 11.58
CA ASP A 56 0.82 -6.81 12.58
C ASP A 56 1.17 -8.29 12.30
N LYS A 57 0.56 -9.23 13.03
CA LYS A 57 0.76 -10.68 12.86
C LYS A 57 -0.48 -11.40 12.32
N THR A 58 -1.55 -10.65 12.06
CA THR A 58 -2.79 -11.19 11.49
C THR A 58 -2.73 -11.03 9.98
N MET A 59 -3.08 -12.10 9.28
CA MET A 59 -3.13 -12.17 7.83
C MET A 59 -4.55 -12.53 7.41
N VAL A 60 -5.03 -11.86 6.37
CA VAL A 60 -6.28 -12.19 5.67
C VAL A 60 -5.92 -12.59 4.26
N ILE A 61 -6.32 -13.78 3.85
CA ILE A 61 -6.16 -14.28 2.49
C ILE A 61 -7.55 -14.37 1.88
N THR A 62 -7.81 -13.58 0.86
CA THR A 62 -9.05 -13.60 0.08
C THR A 62 -8.83 -14.50 -1.12
N ILE A 63 -9.60 -15.58 -1.23
CA ILE A 63 -9.57 -16.54 -2.32
C ILE A 63 -10.82 -16.40 -3.18
N ALA A 64 -10.66 -16.54 -4.50
CA ALA A 64 -11.80 -16.66 -5.41
C ALA A 64 -12.45 -18.05 -5.27
N THR A 65 -13.77 -18.11 -5.31
CA THR A 65 -14.54 -19.35 -5.22
C THR A 65 -15.45 -19.55 -6.42
N VAL A 66 -15.82 -20.81 -6.66
CA VAL A 66 -16.70 -21.18 -7.78
C VAL A 66 -18.16 -20.76 -7.52
N ASP A 67 -18.53 -20.44 -6.27
CA ASP A 67 -19.89 -20.03 -5.91
C ASP A 67 -20.21 -18.62 -6.43
N PRO A 68 -21.14 -18.46 -7.39
CA PRO A 68 -21.51 -17.14 -7.91
C PRO A 68 -22.15 -16.23 -6.85
N ALA A 69 -22.75 -16.79 -5.79
CA ALA A 69 -23.33 -16.01 -4.71
C ALA A 69 -22.27 -15.46 -3.75
N ASN A 70 -21.13 -16.16 -3.62
CA ASN A 70 -19.99 -15.76 -2.79
C ASN A 70 -18.69 -15.93 -3.56
N PRO A 71 -18.43 -15.05 -4.56
CA PRO A 71 -17.27 -15.21 -5.44
C PRO A 71 -15.94 -15.14 -4.70
N TYR A 72 -15.93 -14.68 -3.45
CA TYR A 72 -14.75 -14.60 -2.61
C TYR A 72 -15.01 -15.13 -1.20
N THR A 73 -14.02 -15.87 -0.66
CA THR A 73 -13.97 -16.28 0.75
C THR A 73 -12.70 -15.75 1.40
N SER A 74 -12.81 -15.29 2.66
CA SER A 74 -11.67 -14.79 3.42
C SER A 74 -11.21 -15.78 4.48
N LEU A 75 -9.94 -16.12 4.46
CA LEU A 75 -9.25 -16.94 5.45
C LEU A 75 -8.49 -16.03 6.42
N LEU A 76 -8.76 -16.15 7.72
CA LEU A 76 -8.07 -15.35 8.74
C LEU A 76 -7.05 -16.20 9.50
N LEU A 77 -5.80 -15.76 9.45
CA LEU A 77 -4.67 -16.45 10.09
C LEU A 77 -3.96 -15.51 11.06
N GLN A 78 -3.46 -16.05 12.17
CA GLN A 78 -2.49 -15.38 13.02
C GLN A 78 -1.15 -16.10 12.98
N LEU A 79 -0.12 -15.37 12.54
CA LEU A 79 1.25 -15.87 12.43
C LEU A 79 2.07 -15.63 13.70
N PRO A 80 3.24 -16.27 13.84
CA PRO A 80 4.05 -16.21 15.06
C PRO A 80 4.66 -14.84 15.30
N SER A 81 4.98 -14.11 14.24
CA SER A 81 5.60 -12.80 14.30
C SER A 81 5.23 -11.95 13.08
N VAL A 82 5.42 -10.64 13.21
CA VAL A 82 5.25 -9.67 12.10
C VAL A 82 6.20 -9.99 10.95
N LYS A 83 7.44 -10.42 11.26
CA LYS A 83 8.44 -10.79 10.26
C LYS A 83 7.93 -11.94 9.37
N VAL A 84 7.45 -13.03 9.99
CA VAL A 84 6.90 -14.18 9.27
C VAL A 84 5.67 -13.79 8.45
N ALA A 85 4.82 -12.87 8.94
CA ALA A 85 3.67 -12.37 8.17
C ALA A 85 4.08 -11.59 6.92
N ASN A 86 5.11 -10.75 7.02
CA ASN A 86 5.63 -10.02 5.86
C ASN A 86 6.34 -10.96 4.87
N GLU A 87 7.15 -11.90 5.35
CA GLU A 87 7.83 -12.89 4.51
C GLU A 87 6.80 -13.74 3.74
N LEU A 88 5.82 -14.31 4.45
CA LEU A 88 4.77 -15.13 3.82
C LEU A 88 3.94 -14.33 2.80
N LYS A 89 3.52 -13.10 3.15
CA LYS A 89 2.79 -12.23 2.20
C LYS A 89 3.62 -11.99 0.95
N THR A 90 4.89 -11.63 1.11
CA THR A 90 5.80 -11.33 0.01
C THR A 90 5.98 -12.55 -0.89
N SER A 91 6.19 -13.74 -0.32
CA SER A 91 6.28 -14.98 -1.09
C SER A 91 5.02 -15.28 -1.90
N ILE A 92 3.83 -15.17 -1.28
CA ILE A 92 2.55 -15.37 -1.97
C ILE A 92 2.40 -14.39 -3.12
N ASP A 93 2.65 -13.10 -2.87
CA ASP A 93 2.47 -12.04 -3.87
C ASP A 93 3.44 -12.19 -5.04
N ILE A 94 4.71 -12.54 -4.80
CA ILE A 94 5.70 -12.81 -5.87
C ILE A 94 5.23 -13.96 -6.75
N ILE A 95 4.94 -15.12 -6.14
CA ILE A 95 4.53 -16.33 -6.87
C ILE A 95 3.29 -16.03 -7.70
N ARG A 96 2.27 -15.46 -7.07
CA ARG A 96 1.00 -15.11 -7.72
C ARG A 96 1.20 -14.16 -8.89
N SER A 97 1.96 -13.08 -8.68
CA SER A 97 2.20 -12.08 -9.72
C SER A 97 2.88 -12.67 -10.96
N ALA A 98 3.80 -13.63 -10.76
CA ALA A 98 4.47 -14.32 -11.84
C ALA A 98 3.52 -15.26 -12.61
N ILE A 99 2.61 -15.95 -11.90
CA ILE A 99 1.60 -16.81 -12.52
C ILE A 99 0.65 -15.97 -13.39
N TRP A 100 0.10 -14.89 -12.83
CA TRP A 100 -0.83 -14.00 -13.55
C TRP A 100 -0.19 -13.38 -14.80
N ALA A 101 1.05 -12.90 -14.69
CA ALA A 101 1.77 -12.37 -15.84
C ALA A 101 2.01 -13.43 -16.93
N LYS A 102 2.27 -14.69 -16.54
CA LYS A 102 2.40 -15.80 -17.49
C LYS A 102 1.08 -16.11 -18.19
N GLN A 103 -0.02 -16.23 -17.45
CA GLN A 103 -1.36 -16.48 -18.01
C GLN A 103 -1.75 -15.38 -18.99
N HIS A 104 -1.63 -14.12 -18.58
CA HIS A 104 -1.96 -12.98 -19.42
C HIS A 104 -1.14 -12.97 -20.73
N ARG A 105 0.17 -13.28 -20.65
CA ARG A 105 1.01 -13.43 -21.84
C ARG A 105 0.50 -14.52 -22.79
N GLU A 106 0.10 -15.67 -22.25
CA GLU A 106 -0.45 -16.79 -23.04
C GLU A 106 -1.78 -16.40 -23.69
N ASP A 107 -2.64 -15.62 -23.01
CA ASP A 107 -3.91 -15.18 -23.56
C ASP A 107 -3.75 -14.14 -24.67
N LEU A 108 -2.82 -13.20 -24.50
CA LEU A 108 -2.45 -12.29 -25.59
C LEU A 108 -1.88 -13.07 -26.79
N GLN A 109 -1.09 -14.11 -26.57
CA GLN A 109 -0.60 -14.98 -27.64
C GLN A 109 -1.74 -15.70 -28.37
N LYS A 110 -2.72 -16.26 -27.65
CA LYS A 110 -3.92 -16.87 -28.25
C LYS A 110 -4.72 -15.87 -29.07
N LYS A 111 -4.77 -14.60 -28.66
CA LYS A 111 -5.43 -13.50 -29.37
C LYS A 111 -4.59 -12.94 -30.54
N GLY A 112 -3.37 -13.42 -30.77
CA GLY A 112 -2.44 -12.88 -31.79
C GLY A 112 -1.79 -11.54 -31.40
N LEU A 113 -2.00 -11.09 -30.15
CA LEU A 113 -1.52 -9.83 -29.58
C LEU A 113 -0.31 -10.02 -28.67
N GLY A 114 0.34 -11.20 -28.67
CA GLY A 114 1.46 -11.47 -27.74
C GLY A 114 2.65 -10.51 -27.80
N HIS A 115 2.76 -9.68 -28.84
CA HIS A 115 3.77 -8.63 -28.98
C HIS A 115 3.48 -7.38 -28.14
N THR A 116 2.23 -7.19 -27.68
CA THR A 116 1.84 -6.07 -26.81
C THR A 116 2.12 -6.36 -25.33
N PHE A 117 2.40 -7.63 -24.99
CA PHE A 117 2.68 -8.01 -23.60
C PHE A 117 3.87 -7.23 -23.05
N ARG A 118 3.62 -6.50 -21.96
CA ARG A 118 4.65 -5.76 -21.24
C ARG A 118 4.49 -6.00 -19.76
N ALA A 119 5.60 -6.21 -19.08
CA ALA A 119 5.63 -6.36 -17.63
C ALA A 119 6.85 -5.67 -17.03
N GLY A 120 6.68 -5.09 -15.85
CA GLY A 120 7.74 -4.54 -15.02
C GLY A 120 8.00 -5.42 -13.81
N GLN A 121 9.20 -5.36 -13.24
CA GLN A 121 9.50 -6.03 -11.98
C GLN A 121 9.65 -4.97 -10.88
N CYS A 122 8.97 -5.19 -9.74
CA CYS A 122 9.08 -4.28 -8.61
C CYS A 122 10.50 -4.33 -8.01
N PRO A 123 11.23 -3.20 -7.87
CA PRO A 123 12.58 -3.18 -7.29
C PRO A 123 12.66 -3.47 -5.78
N HIS A 124 11.53 -3.77 -5.13
CA HIS A 124 11.43 -3.87 -3.67
C HIS A 124 10.88 -5.19 -3.17
N CYS A 125 9.87 -5.73 -3.84
CA CYS A 125 9.30 -7.03 -3.49
C CYS A 125 9.39 -8.03 -4.63
N ASP A 126 10.07 -7.72 -5.74
CA ASP A 126 10.27 -8.61 -6.90
C ASP A 126 9.00 -9.11 -7.61
N ALA A 127 7.82 -8.61 -7.22
CA ALA A 127 6.57 -8.93 -7.88
C ALA A 127 6.55 -8.44 -9.33
N VAL A 128 5.91 -9.22 -10.20
CA VAL A 128 5.74 -8.90 -11.62
C VAL A 128 4.47 -8.06 -11.77
N LEU A 129 4.60 -6.91 -12.42
CA LEU A 129 3.51 -5.97 -12.66
C LEU A 129 3.19 -6.00 -14.14
N ILE A 130 1.96 -6.30 -14.50
CA ILE A 130 1.51 -6.31 -15.89
C ILE A 130 1.24 -4.86 -16.31
N LEU A 131 1.77 -4.47 -17.47
CA LEU A 131 1.78 -3.08 -17.95
C LEU A 131 1.45 -2.99 -19.47
N SER A 132 0.84 -4.03 -20.03
CA SER A 132 0.59 -4.20 -21.47
C SER A 132 -0.14 -2.99 -22.08
N ASP A 133 -1.20 -2.51 -21.41
CA ASP A 133 -2.05 -1.41 -21.90
C ASP A 133 -1.67 -0.02 -21.35
N MET A 134 -0.58 0.02 -20.58
CA MET A 134 -0.08 1.26 -19.99
C MET A 134 1.01 1.89 -20.87
N PRO A 135 1.16 3.23 -20.92
CA PRO A 135 2.33 3.85 -21.53
C PRO A 135 3.60 3.59 -20.70
N GLU A 136 4.76 3.73 -21.33
CA GLU A 136 6.03 3.74 -20.60
C GLU A 136 6.17 5.04 -19.81
N THR A 137 6.48 4.91 -18.54
CA THR A 137 6.60 6.04 -17.61
C THR A 137 7.82 5.84 -16.71
N PRO A 138 8.44 6.92 -16.22
CA PRO A 138 9.71 6.85 -15.50
C PRO A 138 9.60 6.26 -14.09
N GLN A 139 8.39 6.18 -13.53
CA GLN A 139 8.12 5.54 -12.25
C GLN A 139 7.19 4.33 -12.39
N LEU A 140 7.29 3.44 -11.41
CA LEU A 140 6.51 2.23 -11.30
C LEU A 140 5.89 2.14 -9.91
N TYR A 141 4.57 1.94 -9.87
CA TYR A 141 3.83 1.68 -8.64
C TYR A 141 3.58 0.19 -8.47
N CYS A 142 3.85 -0.36 -7.29
CA CYS A 142 3.59 -1.77 -6.98
C CYS A 142 2.42 -1.89 -6.00
N HIS A 143 1.28 -2.39 -6.48
CA HIS A 143 0.09 -2.60 -5.64
C HIS A 143 0.25 -3.73 -4.61
N PHE A 144 1.28 -4.58 -4.71
CA PHE A 144 1.53 -5.64 -3.72
C PHE A 144 2.23 -5.12 -2.45
N CYS A 145 3.15 -4.14 -2.58
CA CYS A 145 3.92 -3.60 -1.45
C CYS A 145 3.74 -2.09 -1.21
N ASP A 146 2.87 -1.45 -2.01
CA ASP A 146 2.55 -0.02 -2.03
C ASP A 146 3.77 0.88 -2.25
N SER A 147 4.80 0.35 -2.92
CA SER A 147 5.99 1.13 -3.24
C SER A 147 5.82 1.87 -4.55
N LEU A 148 6.24 3.13 -4.56
CA LEU A 148 6.44 3.92 -5.77
C LEU A 148 7.95 4.05 -5.98
N SER A 149 8.43 3.70 -7.17
CA SER A 149 9.87 3.65 -7.46
C SER A 149 10.17 4.31 -8.79
N THR A 150 11.16 5.18 -8.83
CA THR A 150 11.74 5.66 -10.09
C THR A 150 12.56 4.53 -10.72
N VAL A 151 12.17 4.09 -11.91
CA VAL A 151 12.78 2.96 -12.65
C VAL A 151 13.50 3.39 -13.91
N ASP A 152 13.33 4.64 -14.35
CA ASP A 152 14.07 5.20 -15.47
C ASP A 152 15.58 5.27 -15.16
N PRO A 153 16.44 4.57 -15.93
CA PRO A 153 17.87 4.53 -15.69
C PRO A 153 18.59 5.86 -15.96
N THR A 154 17.92 6.81 -16.65
CA THR A 154 18.48 8.13 -16.95
C THR A 154 18.32 9.12 -15.78
N LEU A 155 17.47 8.80 -14.79
CA LEU A 155 17.21 9.62 -13.63
C LEU A 155 18.08 9.19 -12.44
N GLU A 156 18.45 10.16 -11.60
CA GLU A 156 19.19 9.85 -10.36
C GLU A 156 18.32 9.06 -9.37
N PRO A 157 18.83 7.96 -8.80
CA PRO A 157 18.09 7.19 -7.80
C PRO A 157 17.74 8.03 -6.57
N ILE A 158 16.45 8.11 -6.27
CA ILE A 158 15.96 8.86 -5.11
C ILE A 158 16.11 8.02 -3.85
N ARG A 159 16.92 8.52 -2.90
CA ARG A 159 17.12 7.83 -1.61
C ARG A 159 15.80 7.72 -0.85
N GLN A 160 15.48 6.51 -0.40
CA GLN A 160 14.33 6.19 0.46
C GLN A 160 12.95 6.42 -0.20
N GLU A 161 12.86 6.51 -1.53
CA GLU A 161 11.57 6.63 -2.24
C GLU A 161 10.61 5.48 -1.87
N LYS A 162 11.16 4.27 -1.73
CA LYS A 162 10.44 3.06 -1.29
C LYS A 162 9.70 3.15 0.05
N ASP A 163 10.15 4.05 0.92
CA ASP A 163 9.54 4.23 2.23
C ASP A 163 8.30 5.14 2.15
N LEU A 164 8.13 5.86 1.02
CA LEU A 164 7.02 6.75 0.78
C LEU A 164 5.84 6.01 0.15
N ARG A 165 4.65 6.28 0.66
CA ARG A 165 3.38 5.67 0.22
C ARG A 165 2.21 6.52 0.72
N ILE A 166 1.00 6.18 0.29
CA ILE A 166 -0.22 6.84 0.78
C ILE A 166 -0.46 6.47 2.26
N CYS A 167 -0.73 7.48 3.08
CA CYS A 167 -1.15 7.28 4.46
C CYS A 167 -2.63 6.90 4.53
N GLU A 168 -2.95 5.70 5.03
CA GLU A 168 -4.34 5.22 5.19
C GLU A 168 -5.23 6.17 6.01
N GLU A 169 -4.66 6.91 6.96
CA GLU A 169 -5.44 7.79 7.84
C GLU A 169 -5.80 9.13 7.20
N CYS A 170 -4.96 9.67 6.31
CA CYS A 170 -5.21 10.99 5.72
C CYS A 170 -5.23 11.03 4.19
N GLY A 171 -4.99 9.90 3.53
CA GLY A 171 -4.94 9.79 2.07
C GLY A 171 -3.75 10.51 1.42
N MET A 172 -2.82 11.08 2.17
CA MET A 172 -1.69 11.85 1.59
C MET A 172 -0.46 10.97 1.40
N TYR A 173 0.25 11.15 0.29
CA TYR A 173 1.58 10.59 0.06
C TYR A 173 2.57 11.16 1.10
N SER A 174 3.21 10.28 1.86
CA SER A 174 4.12 10.61 2.97
C SER A 174 4.93 9.35 3.34
N LYS A 175 5.55 9.31 4.53
CA LYS A 175 6.25 8.15 5.09
C LYS A 175 5.49 7.54 6.27
N PRO A 176 4.36 6.82 6.06
CA PRO A 176 3.70 6.05 7.11
C PRO A 176 4.66 5.12 7.84
N GLN A 177 4.53 5.06 9.17
CA GLN A 177 5.29 4.14 10.00
C GLN A 177 4.43 3.65 11.18
N LYS A 178 4.90 2.59 11.83
CA LYS A 178 4.27 2.06 13.03
C LYS A 178 4.49 2.99 14.22
N PHE A 179 3.38 3.42 14.80
CA PHE A 179 3.30 4.10 16.09
C PHE A 179 2.52 3.25 17.09
N THR A 180 2.81 3.47 18.37
CA THR A 180 2.15 2.78 19.47
C THR A 180 1.61 3.82 20.41
N ILE A 181 0.28 3.90 20.47
CA ILE A 181 -0.43 4.69 21.46
C ILE A 181 -0.43 3.90 22.75
N PHE A 182 -0.06 4.54 23.85
CA PHE A 182 0.04 3.92 25.15
C PHE A 182 -0.45 4.90 26.23
N TYR A 183 -1.35 4.42 27.07
CA TYR A 183 -1.79 5.12 28.28
C TYR A 183 -1.58 4.21 29.47
N PHE A 184 -0.88 4.71 30.47
CA PHE A 184 -0.78 4.09 31.77
C PHE A 184 -1.75 4.79 32.72
N TYR A 185 -2.42 4.05 33.60
CA TYR A 185 -3.21 4.63 34.67
C TYR A 185 -2.90 3.92 35.97
N PHE A 186 -2.73 4.70 37.04
CA PHE A 186 -2.43 4.22 38.39
C PHE A 186 -3.37 4.86 39.39
N LEU A 187 -4.10 4.02 40.14
CA LEU A 187 -5.00 4.39 41.22
C LEU A 187 -4.56 3.62 42.47
N LEU A 188 -3.57 4.12 43.21
CA LEU A 188 -3.01 3.69 44.53
C LEU A 188 -2.72 2.18 44.74
N VAL A 189 -3.64 1.29 44.41
CA VAL A 189 -3.59 -0.17 44.55
C VAL A 189 -3.92 -0.90 43.23
N VAL A 190 -4.50 -0.22 42.24
CA VAL A 190 -4.81 -0.78 40.90
C VAL A 190 -4.04 -0.02 39.84
N TYR A 191 -3.27 -0.75 39.04
CA TYR A 191 -2.61 -0.22 37.86
C TYR A 191 -3.14 -0.92 36.62
N GLY A 192 -3.13 -0.22 35.50
CA GLY A 192 -3.46 -0.80 34.21
C GLY A 192 -2.85 0.01 33.09
N PHE A 193 -2.87 -0.58 31.90
CA PHE A 193 -2.41 0.08 30.71
C PHE A 193 -3.30 -0.26 29.53
N TRP A 194 -3.41 0.68 28.62
CA TRP A 194 -4.03 0.48 27.33
C TRP A 194 -3.00 0.78 26.25
N GLN A 195 -2.91 -0.10 25.26
CA GLN A 195 -1.97 0.05 24.16
C GLN A 195 -2.65 -0.29 22.84
N LYS A 196 -2.34 0.49 21.80
CA LYS A 196 -2.78 0.23 20.42
C LYS A 196 -1.67 0.56 19.43
N SER A 197 -1.45 -0.37 18.49
CA SER A 197 -0.56 -0.16 17.34
C SER A 197 -1.33 0.47 16.18
N THR A 198 -0.74 1.47 15.54
CA THR A 198 -1.34 2.17 14.38
C THR A 198 -0.27 2.46 13.33
N TRP A 199 -0.61 2.29 12.06
CA TRP A 199 0.23 2.67 10.92
C TRP A 199 -0.30 3.97 10.33
N ARG A 200 0.52 5.02 10.35
CA ARG A 200 0.13 6.35 9.91
C ARG A 200 1.35 7.22 9.66
N CYS A 201 1.20 8.32 8.94
CA CYS A 201 2.28 9.29 8.76
C CYS A 201 2.59 10.06 10.06
N PRO A 202 3.83 10.55 10.25
CA PRO A 202 4.18 11.36 11.42
C PRO A 202 3.23 12.54 11.65
N PRO A 203 2.78 13.29 10.61
CA PRO A 203 1.77 14.34 10.79
C PRO A 203 0.43 13.91 11.38
N CYS A 204 -0.08 12.71 11.10
CA CYS A 204 -1.31 12.19 11.73
C CYS A 204 -1.06 11.86 13.20
N MET A 205 0.12 11.33 13.53
CA MET A 205 0.45 10.90 14.89
C MET A 205 0.53 12.06 15.89
N ARG A 206 0.90 13.27 15.45
CA ARG A 206 1.19 14.41 16.35
C ARG A 206 0.07 14.71 17.36
N GLY A 207 -1.20 14.62 16.94
CA GLY A 207 -2.34 14.87 17.82
C GLY A 207 -2.43 13.84 18.95
N ASP A 208 -2.35 12.55 18.60
CA ASP A 208 -2.38 11.47 19.59
C ASP A 208 -1.11 11.44 20.45
N ALA A 209 0.04 11.83 19.91
CA ALA A 209 1.27 11.96 20.67
C ALA A 209 1.16 13.01 21.77
N TRP A 210 0.58 14.18 21.48
CA TRP A 210 0.31 15.19 22.51
C TRP A 210 -0.70 14.71 23.55
N LYS A 211 -1.80 14.06 23.14
CA LYS A 211 -2.75 13.45 24.09
C LYS A 211 -2.07 12.44 25.01
N MET A 212 -1.15 11.63 24.49
CA MET A 212 -0.37 10.71 25.32
C MET A 212 0.53 11.43 26.30
N VAL A 213 1.19 12.51 25.89
CA VAL A 213 2.07 13.28 26.80
C VAL A 213 1.26 13.84 27.96
N PHE A 214 0.11 14.45 27.69
CA PHE A 214 -0.77 14.97 28.73
C PHE A 214 -1.40 13.86 29.57
N GLY A 215 -1.89 12.79 28.93
CA GLY A 215 -2.52 11.66 29.62
C GLY A 215 -1.55 10.85 30.49
N ASN A 216 -0.26 10.82 30.14
CA ASN A 216 0.76 10.13 30.91
C ASN A 216 1.60 11.05 31.81
N LEU A 217 1.29 12.35 31.91
CA LEU A 217 2.15 13.35 32.55
C LEU A 217 2.53 12.99 34.00
N LEU A 218 1.59 12.39 34.74
CA LEU A 218 1.78 12.00 36.14
C LEU A 218 2.38 10.59 36.31
N PHE A 219 2.62 9.86 35.22
CA PHE A 219 3.03 8.46 35.26
C PHE A 219 4.46 8.27 34.75
N VAL A 220 5.37 7.92 35.67
CA VAL A 220 6.81 7.77 35.40
C VAL A 220 7.12 6.82 34.26
N LEU A 221 6.34 5.74 34.08
CA LEU A 221 6.54 4.79 32.98
C LEU A 221 5.92 5.24 31.65
N GLY A 222 4.78 5.93 31.70
CA GLY A 222 4.06 6.35 30.49
C GLY A 222 4.64 7.61 29.85
N PHE A 223 5.13 8.56 30.66
CA PHE A 223 5.61 9.85 30.16
C PHE A 223 6.84 9.72 29.24
N PRO A 224 7.90 8.97 29.58
CA PRO A 224 9.05 8.79 28.68
C PRO A 224 8.65 8.16 27.34
N TRP A 225 7.73 7.20 27.35
CA TRP A 225 7.21 6.60 26.11
C TRP A 225 6.42 7.61 25.27
N ALA A 226 5.57 8.41 25.91
CA ALA A 226 4.81 9.44 25.23
C ALA A 226 5.73 10.51 24.60
N VAL A 227 6.77 10.94 25.32
CA VAL A 227 7.80 11.86 24.81
C VAL A 227 8.58 11.23 23.65
N TYR A 228 8.93 9.95 23.73
CA TYR A 228 9.58 9.23 22.64
C TYR A 228 8.70 9.19 21.36
N GLN A 229 7.41 8.89 21.50
CA GLN A 229 6.49 8.90 20.35
C GLN A 229 6.24 10.32 19.82
N LEU A 230 6.21 11.33 20.69
CA LEU A 230 6.17 12.73 20.29
C LEU A 230 7.40 13.06 19.45
N PHE A 231 8.60 12.73 19.93
CA PHE A 231 9.83 12.92 19.18
C PHE A 231 9.78 12.20 17.83
N ARG A 232 9.31 10.93 17.76
CA ARG A 232 9.16 10.23 16.48
C ARG A 232 8.17 10.88 15.51
N SER A 233 7.14 11.55 16.02
CA SER A 233 6.14 12.26 15.20
C SER A 233 6.64 13.61 14.64
N TYR A 234 7.70 14.18 15.20
CA TYR A 234 8.30 15.46 14.77
C TYR A 234 9.70 15.32 14.16
N GLY A 235 10.57 14.49 14.74
CA GLY A 235 12.00 14.41 14.42
C GLY A 235 12.55 13.02 14.05
N GLY A 236 11.76 11.94 14.15
CA GLY A 236 12.27 10.58 13.92
C GLY A 236 12.11 10.01 12.50
N ALA A 237 11.29 10.63 11.64
CA ALA A 237 11.01 10.13 10.29
C ALA A 237 10.41 11.21 9.38
N SER A 238 10.86 12.47 9.51
CA SER A 238 10.46 13.49 8.54
C SER A 238 10.90 13.01 7.17
N VAL A 239 9.99 13.09 6.20
CA VAL A 239 10.32 12.94 4.79
C VAL A 239 11.52 13.87 4.48
N GLY A 240 12.71 13.27 4.37
CA GLY A 240 14.00 13.96 4.37
C GLY A 240 14.57 14.10 2.96
N GLY A 241 15.75 14.70 2.85
CA GLY A 241 16.44 14.86 1.57
C GLY A 241 15.64 15.74 0.59
N VAL A 242 15.44 15.22 -0.62
CA VAL A 242 14.78 15.94 -1.71
C VAL A 242 13.29 16.23 -1.45
N TYR A 243 12.64 15.42 -0.62
CA TYR A 243 11.23 15.60 -0.24
C TYR A 243 11.05 16.43 1.05
N ARG A 244 12.13 17.10 1.53
CA ARG A 244 12.04 17.96 2.70
C ARG A 244 10.96 19.02 2.51
N GLY A 245 9.99 19.05 3.42
CA GLY A 245 8.82 19.93 3.35
C GLY A 245 7.51 19.20 3.00
N LEU A 246 7.55 17.94 2.58
CA LEU A 246 6.34 17.17 2.20
C LEU A 246 5.34 17.11 3.35
N ASP A 247 5.79 16.73 4.54
CA ASP A 247 4.95 16.68 5.73
C ASP A 247 4.39 18.05 6.12
N THR A 248 5.17 19.11 5.93
CA THR A 248 4.72 20.49 6.15
C THR A 248 3.64 20.88 5.14
N GLY A 249 3.80 20.53 3.86
CA GLY A 249 2.79 20.70 2.81
C GLY A 249 1.50 19.96 3.17
N ASN A 250 1.60 18.69 3.53
CA ASN A 250 0.45 17.87 3.94
C ASN A 250 -0.27 18.48 5.16
N ILE A 251 0.47 19.01 6.14
CA ILE A 251 -0.13 19.69 7.30
C ILE A 251 -0.83 20.98 6.88
N ARG A 252 -0.20 21.80 6.04
CA ARG A 252 -0.79 23.06 5.55
C ARG A 252 -2.07 22.78 4.77
N ALA A 253 -2.07 21.76 3.90
CA ALA A 253 -3.23 21.33 3.14
C ALA A 253 -4.40 20.97 4.07
N ARG A 254 -4.17 20.12 5.06
CA ARG A 254 -5.20 19.73 6.05
C ARG A 254 -5.69 20.89 6.92
N LYS A 255 -4.86 21.89 7.16
CA LYS A 255 -5.24 23.11 7.90
C LYS A 255 -5.92 24.16 7.02
N GLY A 256 -6.15 23.89 5.74
CA GLY A 256 -6.75 24.84 4.79
C GLY A 256 -5.80 25.93 4.29
N ASN A 257 -4.52 25.93 4.68
CA ASN A 257 -3.51 26.79 4.06
C ASN A 257 -3.05 26.14 2.74
N LEU A 258 -3.92 26.18 1.74
CA LEU A 258 -3.73 25.50 0.46
C LEU A 258 -2.61 26.15 -0.35
N THR A 259 -2.54 27.48 -0.40
CA THR A 259 -1.46 28.21 -1.09
C THR A 259 -0.09 27.79 -0.59
N GLY A 260 0.11 27.79 0.74
CA GLY A 260 1.38 27.36 1.33
C GLY A 260 1.64 25.86 1.19
N ALA A 261 0.62 25.03 0.99
CA ALA A 261 0.81 23.62 0.66
C ALA A 261 1.32 23.44 -0.78
N LEU A 262 0.69 24.14 -1.74
CA LEU A 262 1.09 24.12 -3.15
C LEU A 262 2.53 24.63 -3.32
N GLU A 263 2.93 25.68 -2.59
CA GLU A 263 4.33 26.16 -2.57
C GLU A 263 5.30 25.07 -2.14
N ASN A 264 5.01 24.36 -1.04
CA ASN A 264 5.88 23.27 -0.57
C ASN A 264 5.98 22.13 -1.58
N TYR A 265 4.87 21.75 -2.21
CA TYR A 265 4.90 20.70 -3.24
C TYR A 265 5.67 21.14 -4.49
N ARG A 266 5.51 22.39 -4.93
CA ARG A 266 6.28 22.96 -6.05
C ARG A 266 7.77 23.04 -5.73
N GLU A 267 8.16 23.34 -4.48
CA GLU A 267 9.56 23.34 -4.05
C GLU A 267 10.19 21.94 -4.07
N ILE A 268 9.39 20.90 -3.84
CA ILE A 268 9.84 19.52 -3.98
C ILE A 268 9.94 19.16 -5.46
N LEU A 269 8.92 19.49 -6.25
CA LEU A 269 8.87 19.19 -7.69
C LEU A 269 9.94 19.93 -8.50
N SER A 270 10.45 21.08 -8.02
CA SER A 270 11.60 21.76 -8.66
C SER A 270 12.93 21.01 -8.48
N LYS A 271 13.01 20.14 -7.46
CA LYS A 271 14.17 19.28 -7.19
C LYS A 271 13.97 17.86 -7.73
N VAL A 272 12.72 17.41 -7.73
CA VAL A 272 12.29 16.08 -8.18
C VAL A 272 11.12 16.25 -9.16
N PRO A 273 11.40 16.54 -10.44
CA PRO A 273 10.34 16.79 -11.43
C PRO A 273 9.44 15.58 -11.68
N VAL A 274 9.99 14.37 -11.48
CA VAL A 274 9.32 13.08 -11.62
C VAL A 274 8.94 12.58 -10.23
N SER A 275 7.69 12.82 -9.83
CA SER A 275 7.13 12.30 -8.58
C SER A 275 5.61 12.27 -8.65
N ALA A 276 5.06 11.12 -9.04
CA ALA A 276 3.62 10.88 -9.10
C ALA A 276 2.96 11.10 -7.73
N GLY A 277 3.60 10.66 -6.64
CA GLY A 277 3.09 10.85 -5.28
C GLY A 277 2.97 12.31 -4.83
N VAL A 278 3.91 13.18 -5.21
CA VAL A 278 3.84 14.61 -4.87
C VAL A 278 2.85 15.34 -5.77
N LYS A 279 2.79 15.02 -7.06
CA LYS A 279 1.78 15.55 -8.00
C LYS A 279 0.36 15.15 -7.59
N TYR A 280 0.19 13.94 -7.07
CA TYR A 280 -1.05 13.49 -6.43
C TYR A 280 -1.41 14.38 -5.23
N ASN A 281 -0.49 14.63 -4.29
CA ASN A 281 -0.76 15.53 -3.16
C ASN A 281 -1.11 16.97 -3.60
N LEU A 282 -0.47 17.46 -4.67
CA LEU A 282 -0.78 18.75 -5.29
C LEU A 282 -2.22 18.76 -5.83
N GLY A 283 -2.64 17.72 -6.56
CA GLY A 283 -4.01 17.54 -7.04
C GLY A 283 -5.05 17.53 -5.91
N ILE A 284 -4.79 16.78 -4.83
CA ILE A 284 -5.65 16.77 -3.63
C ILE A 284 -5.78 18.17 -3.02
N ALA A 285 -4.68 18.93 -2.92
CA ALA A 285 -4.73 20.30 -2.40
C ALA A 285 -5.49 21.27 -3.32
N LEU A 286 -5.40 21.09 -4.65
CA LEU A 286 -6.14 21.87 -5.63
C LEU A 286 -7.65 21.56 -5.61
N LEU A 287 -8.03 20.30 -5.40
CA LEU A 287 -9.43 19.94 -5.14
C LEU A 287 -9.96 20.62 -3.89
N ALA A 288 -9.18 20.60 -2.80
CA ALA A 288 -9.54 21.33 -1.58
C ALA A 288 -9.65 22.85 -1.82
N GLN A 289 -8.95 23.39 -2.82
CA GLN A 289 -9.02 24.80 -3.23
C GLN A 289 -10.22 25.09 -4.14
N LYS A 290 -11.07 24.09 -4.40
CA LYS A 290 -12.18 24.16 -5.36
C LYS A 290 -11.72 24.48 -6.78
N ASN A 291 -10.54 23.97 -7.16
CA ASN A 291 -9.99 24.11 -8.51
C ASN A 291 -9.90 22.73 -9.21
N PRO A 292 -11.04 22.14 -9.62
CA PRO A 292 -11.08 20.79 -10.16
C PRO A 292 -10.33 20.63 -11.48
N LYS A 293 -10.26 21.67 -12.32
CA LYS A 293 -9.53 21.59 -13.60
C LYS A 293 -8.02 21.44 -13.38
N GLN A 294 -7.42 22.29 -12.54
CA GLN A 294 -5.99 22.17 -12.22
C GLN A 294 -5.68 20.91 -11.41
N ALA A 295 -6.63 20.42 -10.61
CA ALA A 295 -6.47 19.14 -9.94
C ALA A 295 -6.41 17.99 -10.95
N ALA A 296 -7.28 17.99 -11.97
CA ALA A 296 -7.26 17.00 -13.05
C ALA A 296 -5.91 17.02 -13.78
N GLU A 297 -5.41 18.21 -14.16
CA GLU A 297 -4.08 18.37 -14.76
C GLU A 297 -2.98 17.80 -13.85
N SER A 298 -3.10 17.97 -12.53
CA SER A 298 -2.10 17.45 -11.58
C SER A 298 -2.12 15.92 -11.48
N PHE A 299 -3.31 15.30 -11.55
CA PHE A 299 -3.43 13.83 -11.59
C PHE A 299 -3.03 13.26 -12.96
N GLU A 300 -3.36 13.93 -14.06
CA GLU A 300 -2.85 13.61 -15.41
C GLU A 300 -1.32 13.60 -15.40
N LEU A 301 -0.68 14.63 -14.81
CA LEU A 301 0.78 14.68 -14.67
C LEU A 301 1.35 13.61 -13.72
N ALA A 302 0.58 13.16 -12.73
CA ALA A 302 0.99 12.04 -11.87
C ALA A 302 0.98 10.72 -12.64
N LEU A 303 -0.04 10.50 -13.49
CA LEU A 303 -0.09 9.33 -14.37
C LEU A 303 0.92 9.40 -15.53
N ALA A 304 1.32 10.60 -15.94
CA ALA A 304 2.43 10.76 -16.88
C ALA A 304 3.79 10.36 -16.28
N ASP A 305 3.97 10.53 -14.96
CA ASP A 305 5.17 10.04 -14.26
C ASP A 305 5.08 8.55 -13.94
N CYS A 306 3.88 8.04 -13.67
CA CYS A 306 3.63 6.66 -13.27
C CYS A 306 2.25 6.22 -13.78
N SER A 307 2.22 5.58 -14.93
CA SER A 307 0.98 5.23 -15.63
C SER A 307 0.07 4.32 -14.84
N ASN A 308 0.64 3.45 -14.01
CA ASN A 308 -0.07 2.51 -13.15
C ASN A 308 -0.23 3.00 -11.69
N TYR A 309 -0.19 4.32 -11.46
CA TYR A 309 -0.37 4.87 -10.11
C TYR A 309 -1.84 4.94 -9.68
N ALA A 310 -2.33 3.84 -9.10
CA ALA A 310 -3.74 3.64 -8.75
C ALA A 310 -4.35 4.77 -7.90
N PRO A 311 -3.63 5.36 -6.92
CA PRO A 311 -4.16 6.50 -6.17
C PRO A 311 -4.54 7.70 -7.04
N ALA A 312 -3.77 8.03 -8.08
CA ALA A 312 -4.08 9.14 -8.98
C ALA A 312 -5.20 8.79 -9.97
N TYR A 313 -5.21 7.56 -10.50
CA TYR A 313 -6.27 7.07 -11.37
C TYR A 313 -7.65 7.19 -10.73
N GLY A 314 -7.82 6.67 -9.51
CA GLY A 314 -9.11 6.72 -8.81
C GLY A 314 -9.62 8.15 -8.56
N GLN A 315 -8.72 9.11 -8.32
CA GLN A 315 -9.11 10.53 -8.19
C GLN A 315 -9.47 11.14 -9.54
N LEU A 316 -8.73 10.82 -10.60
CA LEU A 316 -8.92 11.41 -11.93
C LEU A 316 -10.22 10.94 -12.59
N VAL A 317 -10.57 9.64 -12.45
CA VAL A 317 -11.86 9.10 -12.95
C VAL A 317 -13.03 9.82 -12.30
N ALA A 318 -13.05 9.91 -10.97
CA ALA A 318 -14.11 10.60 -10.23
C ALA A 318 -14.19 12.10 -10.61
N LEU A 319 -13.06 12.71 -10.93
CA LEU A 319 -12.99 14.11 -11.30
C LEU A 319 -13.44 14.38 -12.74
N TYR A 320 -13.13 13.50 -13.68
CA TYR A 320 -13.67 13.60 -15.04
C TYR A 320 -15.18 13.43 -15.05
N GLU A 321 -15.73 12.51 -14.25
CA GLU A 321 -17.17 12.37 -14.07
C GLU A 321 -17.78 13.69 -13.56
N GLN A 322 -17.18 14.29 -12.52
CA GLN A 322 -17.62 15.57 -11.98
C GLN A 322 -17.56 16.72 -13.01
N LEU A 323 -16.54 16.71 -13.89
CA LEU A 323 -16.34 17.74 -14.91
C LEU A 323 -17.15 17.50 -16.19
N GLY A 324 -17.80 16.34 -16.33
CA GLY A 324 -18.51 15.93 -17.55
C GLY A 324 -17.58 15.55 -18.72
N GLU A 325 -16.32 15.20 -18.42
CA GLU A 325 -15.28 14.85 -19.40
C GLU A 325 -15.36 13.35 -19.77
N THR A 326 -16.53 12.90 -20.23
CA THR A 326 -16.88 11.49 -20.42
C THR A 326 -15.91 10.73 -21.34
N GLU A 327 -15.39 11.38 -22.39
CA GLU A 327 -14.46 10.72 -23.33
C GLU A 327 -13.06 10.53 -22.72
N LYS A 328 -12.60 11.49 -21.91
CA LYS A 328 -11.35 11.33 -21.14
C LYS A 328 -11.49 10.25 -20.08
N GLN A 329 -12.66 10.16 -19.43
CA GLN A 329 -12.95 9.12 -18.46
C GLN A 329 -12.91 7.73 -19.09
N LYS A 330 -13.65 7.51 -20.18
CA LYS A 330 -13.69 6.21 -20.88
C LYS A 330 -12.33 5.77 -21.40
N SER A 331 -11.58 6.69 -21.99
CA SER A 331 -10.23 6.37 -22.49
C SER A 331 -9.29 5.99 -21.34
N LEU A 332 -9.35 6.70 -20.21
CA LEU A 332 -8.58 6.36 -19.02
C LEU A 332 -9.02 5.01 -18.42
N GLN A 333 -10.32 4.75 -18.32
CA GLN A 333 -10.85 3.48 -17.81
C GLN A 333 -10.49 2.31 -18.71
N ALA A 334 -10.58 2.45 -20.04
CA ALA A 334 -10.22 1.38 -20.97
C ALA A 334 -8.76 0.93 -20.82
N MET A 335 -7.85 1.84 -20.42
CA MET A 335 -6.45 1.49 -20.13
C MET A 335 -6.28 0.71 -18.82
N TRP A 336 -7.20 0.85 -17.86
CA TRP A 336 -7.11 0.31 -16.50
C TRP A 336 -8.04 -0.89 -16.25
N GLU A 337 -9.17 -0.99 -16.95
CA GLU A 337 -10.08 -2.15 -16.90
C GLU A 337 -9.37 -3.42 -17.40
N ALA A 338 -8.47 -3.29 -18.38
CA ALA A 338 -7.59 -4.38 -18.79
C ALA A 338 -6.69 -4.85 -17.62
N GLU A 339 -6.11 -3.92 -16.85
CA GLU A 339 -5.29 -4.27 -15.67
C GLU A 339 -6.12 -4.98 -14.57
N GLU A 340 -7.38 -4.58 -14.36
CA GLU A 340 -8.25 -5.23 -13.36
C GLU A 340 -8.64 -6.66 -13.77
N GLU A 341 -8.97 -6.88 -15.04
CA GLU A 341 -9.21 -8.23 -15.58
C GLU A 341 -7.96 -9.10 -15.54
N GLU A 342 -6.79 -8.53 -15.83
CA GLU A 342 -5.50 -9.22 -15.83
C GLU A 342 -5.02 -9.64 -14.43
N ASN A 343 -5.44 -8.90 -13.40
CA ASN A 343 -5.13 -9.19 -12.01
C ASN A 343 -6.24 -10.01 -11.30
N MET A 344 -7.26 -10.47 -12.04
CA MET A 344 -8.25 -11.39 -11.49
C MET A 344 -7.80 -12.85 -11.60
N PRO A 345 -7.97 -13.65 -10.53
CA PRO A 345 -7.66 -15.06 -10.56
C PRO A 345 -8.60 -15.80 -11.53
N GLU A 346 -8.06 -16.38 -12.60
CA GLU A 346 -8.82 -17.29 -13.48
C GLU A 346 -9.23 -18.59 -12.77
N VAL A 347 -8.46 -18.96 -11.74
CA VAL A 347 -8.66 -20.17 -10.96
C VAL A 347 -9.45 -19.84 -9.70
N ALA A 348 -10.60 -20.49 -9.54
CA ALA A 348 -11.41 -20.44 -8.34
C ALA A 348 -11.36 -21.77 -7.58
N VAL A 349 -11.42 -21.71 -6.25
CA VAL A 349 -11.34 -22.87 -5.34
C VAL A 349 -12.72 -23.35 -4.90
#